data_AF-A0A2K9P226-F1
#
_entry.id   AF-A0A2K9P226-F1
#
_cell.length_a   1.000
_cell.length_b   1.000
_cell.length_c   1.000
_cell.angle_alpha   90.00
_cell.angle_beta   90.00
_cell.angle_gamma   90.00
#
_symmetry.space_group_name_H-M   'P 1'
#
loop_
_entity.id
_entity.type
_entity.pdbx_description
1 polymer ?
#
loop_
_entity_poly.entity_id
_entity_poly.type
_entity_poly.pdbx_seq_one_letter_code
_entity_poly.pdbx_strand_id
1 'polypeptide(L)'
;MNIQFLIGPVIGLIIGYVTNNIAIKMLFRPLKPVYIGKRRVPFTPGLIPKEKERIAKTIGGVVSTELLDNDTINKTLLSDGIISGITGLVEKLFNKMKLSEKTVREELYQKLDKDLVDNMTEKAEEDIAALIHAKLSKFNFGTEISKKVIVNIRNQYIEKGRIKAAFAKLVDDNMINSLAEPIGKTIDKMVSENSEAIVGDLIKNETGRIMDTKTSEIAERYWHSIPKIKSAVQSVYIRTVKNDLPKVMEKLNIAKIVEDKINGYNIKEFEDLLFSIMKKELNAIIWLGALLGFVMGFLNAFISIIFS
;
A
#
# COMPACT_ATOMS: atom_id res chain seq x y z
N MET A 1 -38.14 -64.23 3.68
CA MET A 1 -38.30 -62.82 4.05
C MET A 1 -39.06 -62.15 2.91
N ASN A 2 -40.30 -61.69 3.16
CA ASN A 2 -41.17 -61.21 2.08
C ASN A 2 -40.56 -59.97 1.41
N ILE A 3 -40.28 -60.06 0.10
CA ILE A 3 -39.66 -58.98 -0.68
C ILE A 3 -40.51 -57.70 -0.66
N GLN A 4 -41.82 -57.84 -0.39
CA GLN A 4 -42.77 -56.75 -0.20
C GLN A 4 -42.36 -55.76 0.89
N PHE A 5 -41.64 -56.17 1.94
CA PHE A 5 -41.22 -55.26 3.01
C PHE A 5 -40.05 -54.33 2.62
N LEU A 6 -39.28 -54.69 1.57
CA LEU A 6 -38.17 -53.87 1.09
C LEU A 6 -38.60 -52.82 0.06
N ILE A 7 -39.78 -53.00 -0.56
CA ILE A 7 -40.29 -52.12 -1.62
C ILE A 7 -40.52 -50.70 -1.11
N GLY A 8 -41.15 -50.56 0.06
CA GLY A 8 -41.40 -49.25 0.70
C GLY A 8 -40.12 -48.43 0.94
N PRO A 9 -39.11 -48.97 1.65
CA PRO A 9 -37.80 -48.34 1.83
C PRO A 9 -37.10 -47.94 0.54
N VAL A 10 -37.09 -48.81 -0.48
CA VAL A 10 -36.41 -48.54 -1.76
C VAL A 10 -37.11 -47.43 -2.54
N ILE A 11 -38.44 -47.45 -2.59
CA ILE A 11 -39.23 -46.37 -3.21
C ILE A 11 -39.02 -45.05 -2.47
N GLY A 12 -39.05 -45.08 -1.13
CA GLY A 12 -38.78 -43.92 -0.29
C GLY A 12 -37.39 -43.33 -0.54
N LEU A 13 -36.36 -44.19 -0.65
CA LEU A 13 -34.99 -43.78 -0.99
C LEU A 13 -34.92 -43.07 -2.34
N ILE A 14 -35.53 -43.64 -3.38
CA ILE A 14 -35.53 -43.07 -4.73
C ILE A 14 -36.29 -41.74 -4.76
N ILE A 15 -37.48 -41.68 -4.17
CA ILE A 15 -38.27 -40.45 -4.11
C ILE A 15 -37.52 -39.36 -3.35
N GLY A 16 -36.91 -39.70 -2.21
CA GLY A 16 -36.11 -38.78 -1.40
C GLY A 16 -34.91 -38.22 -2.18
N TYR A 17 -34.18 -39.08 -2.89
CA TYR A 17 -33.06 -38.68 -3.75
C TYR A 17 -33.52 -37.76 -4.90
N VAL A 18 -34.53 -38.18 -5.67
CA VAL A 18 -35.01 -37.46 -6.86
C VAL A 18 -35.60 -36.11 -6.47
N THR A 19 -36.43 -36.06 -5.43
CA THR A 19 -37.12 -34.83 -5.01
C THR A 19 -36.13 -33.79 -4.50
N ASN A 20 -35.17 -34.19 -3.65
CA ASN A 20 -34.14 -33.26 -3.17
C ASN A 20 -33.21 -32.79 -4.28
N ASN A 21 -32.85 -33.67 -5.22
CA ASN A 21 -32.04 -33.28 -6.38
C ASN A 21 -32.76 -32.22 -7.25
N ILE A 22 -34.06 -32.38 -7.48
CA ILE A 22 -34.87 -31.39 -8.21
C ILE A 22 -34.95 -30.07 -7.42
N ALA A 23 -35.23 -30.13 -6.12
CA ALA A 23 -35.33 -28.94 -5.27
C ALA A 23 -34.04 -28.12 -5.29
N ILE A 24 -32.87 -28.77 -5.20
CA ILE A 24 -31.58 -28.10 -5.31
C ILE A 24 -31.41 -27.50 -6.70
N LYS A 25 -31.73 -28.24 -7.76
CA LYS A 25 -31.66 -27.71 -9.14
C LYS A 25 -32.56 -26.48 -9.33
N MET A 26 -33.70 -26.41 -8.64
CA MET A 26 -34.62 -25.27 -8.67
C MET A 26 -34.10 -24.01 -7.94
N LEU A 27 -33.14 -24.15 -7.02
CA LEU A 27 -32.48 -22.99 -6.40
C LEU A 27 -31.62 -22.22 -7.41
N PHE A 28 -30.99 -22.94 -8.35
CA PHE A 28 -30.07 -22.38 -9.33
C PHE A 28 -30.75 -22.08 -10.68
N ARG A 29 -31.72 -22.90 -11.10
CA ARG A 29 -32.42 -22.78 -12.39
C ARG A 29 -33.93 -22.69 -12.21
N PRO A 30 -34.67 -22.00 -13.10
CA PRO A 30 -34.23 -21.34 -14.33
C PRO A 30 -33.60 -19.96 -14.08
N LEU A 31 -32.69 -19.53 -14.97
CA LEU A 31 -31.97 -18.26 -14.83
C LEU A 31 -32.83 -17.02 -15.06
N LYS A 32 -33.94 -17.19 -15.79
CA LYS A 32 -34.91 -16.14 -16.13
C LYS A 32 -36.30 -16.55 -15.64
N PRO A 33 -37.19 -15.58 -15.34
CA PRO A 33 -38.57 -15.88 -15.01
C PRO A 33 -39.25 -16.59 -16.20
N VAL A 34 -39.98 -17.67 -15.89
CA VAL A 34 -40.73 -18.44 -16.88
C VAL A 34 -42.21 -18.13 -16.72
N TYR A 35 -42.92 -17.96 -17.83
CA TYR A 35 -44.34 -17.62 -17.87
C TYR A 35 -45.12 -18.75 -18.56
N ILE A 36 -46.27 -19.12 -18.00
CA ILE A 36 -47.24 -20.01 -18.64
C ILE A 36 -48.52 -19.18 -18.86
N GLY A 37 -48.80 -18.85 -20.12
CA GLY A 37 -49.85 -17.90 -20.48
C GLY A 37 -49.57 -16.51 -19.89
N LYS A 38 -50.52 -15.99 -19.09
CA LYS A 38 -50.38 -14.70 -18.39
C LYS A 38 -49.82 -14.81 -16.96
N ARG A 39 -49.57 -16.02 -16.44
CA ARG A 39 -49.13 -16.24 -15.05
C ARG A 39 -47.68 -16.69 -14.99
N ARG A 40 -46.90 -16.10 -14.08
CA ARG A 40 -45.50 -16.46 -13.81
C ARG A 40 -45.45 -17.76 -13.01
N VAL A 41 -44.54 -18.66 -13.38
CA VAL A 41 -44.33 -19.92 -12.65
C VAL A 41 -43.67 -19.62 -11.29
N PRO A 42 -44.20 -20.14 -10.17
CA PRO A 42 -43.59 -19.95 -8.86
C PRO A 42 -42.16 -20.51 -8.86
N PHE A 43 -41.26 -19.89 -8.09
CA PHE A 43 -39.84 -20.28 -8.02
C PHE A 43 -39.06 -20.11 -9.35
N THR A 44 -39.49 -19.20 -10.23
CA THR A 44 -38.73 -18.80 -11.44
C THR A 44 -38.51 -17.26 -11.46
N PRO A 45 -37.28 -16.74 -11.63
CA PRO A 45 -36.03 -17.49 -11.71
C PRO A 45 -35.72 -18.17 -10.38
N GLY A 46 -34.72 -19.07 -10.40
CA GLY A 46 -34.23 -19.72 -9.19
C GLY A 46 -33.87 -18.71 -8.10
N LEU A 47 -33.86 -19.16 -6.85
CA LEU A 47 -33.62 -18.30 -5.69
C LEU A 47 -32.26 -17.60 -5.76
N ILE A 48 -31.21 -18.29 -6.19
CA ILE A 48 -29.84 -17.76 -6.24
C ILE A 48 -29.68 -16.65 -7.30
N PRO A 49 -30.11 -16.82 -8.57
CA PRO A 49 -30.13 -15.72 -9.53
C PRO A 49 -30.93 -14.51 -9.05
N LYS A 50 -32.05 -14.74 -8.36
CA LYS A 50 -32.91 -13.67 -7.84
C LYS A 50 -32.23 -12.84 -6.73
N GLU A 51 -31.45 -13.49 -5.86
CA GLU A 51 -30.81 -12.87 -4.69
C GLU A 51 -29.38 -12.39 -4.98
N LYS A 52 -28.91 -12.43 -6.23
CA LYS A 52 -27.53 -12.09 -6.62
C LYS A 52 -27.05 -10.76 -6.04
N GLU A 53 -27.81 -9.68 -6.19
CA GLU A 53 -27.42 -8.35 -5.70
C GLU A 53 -27.26 -8.32 -4.18
N ARG A 54 -28.19 -8.97 -3.46
CA ARG A 54 -28.11 -9.07 -2.00
C ARG A 54 -26.89 -9.88 -1.57
N ILE A 55 -26.63 -11.01 -2.22
CA ILE A 55 -25.44 -11.84 -1.95
C ILE A 55 -24.16 -11.04 -2.24
N ALA A 56 -24.11 -10.31 -3.35
CA ALA A 56 -22.98 -9.46 -3.71
C ALA A 56 -22.69 -8.41 -2.63
N LYS A 57 -23.74 -7.72 -2.16
CA LYS A 57 -23.63 -6.72 -1.07
C LYS A 57 -23.15 -7.36 0.24
N THR A 58 -23.69 -8.52 0.60
CA THR A 58 -23.29 -9.23 1.83
C THR A 58 -21.84 -9.70 1.76
N ILE A 59 -21.43 -10.34 0.65
CA ILE A 59 -20.04 -10.79 0.46
C ILE A 59 -19.10 -9.59 0.47
N GLY A 60 -19.44 -8.50 -0.23
CA GLY A 60 -18.63 -7.29 -0.24
C GLY A 60 -18.44 -6.70 1.16
N GLY A 61 -19.52 -6.63 1.94
CA GLY A 61 -19.46 -6.20 3.34
C GLY A 61 -18.51 -7.06 4.17
N VAL A 62 -18.70 -8.38 4.16
CA VAL A 62 -17.88 -9.32 4.93
C VAL A 62 -16.41 -9.27 4.52
N VAL A 63 -16.10 -9.24 3.22
CA VAL A 63 -14.72 -9.13 2.74
C VAL A 63 -14.08 -7.81 3.20
N SER A 64 -14.83 -6.71 3.16
CA SER A 64 -14.34 -5.39 3.56
C SER A 64 -14.10 -5.27 5.07
N THR A 65 -14.92 -5.91 5.91
CA THR A 65 -14.83 -5.76 7.37
C THR A 65 -14.00 -6.85 8.05
N GLU A 66 -13.95 -8.05 7.48
CA GLU A 66 -13.28 -9.21 8.10
C GLU A 66 -11.94 -9.58 7.46
N LEU A 67 -11.74 -9.28 6.17
CA LEU A 67 -10.55 -9.73 5.43
C LEU A 67 -9.63 -8.59 5.00
N LEU A 68 -10.20 -7.46 4.59
CA LEU A 68 -9.48 -6.31 4.04
C LEU A 68 -9.73 -5.03 4.86
N ASP A 69 -9.91 -5.19 6.16
CA ASP A 69 -10.00 -4.06 7.09
C ASP A 69 -8.63 -3.39 7.28
N ASN A 70 -8.66 -2.19 7.87
CA ASN A 70 -7.48 -1.37 8.09
C ASN A 70 -6.40 -2.08 8.90
N ASP A 71 -6.76 -2.84 9.94
CA ASP A 71 -5.80 -3.48 10.82
C ASP A 71 -5.15 -4.68 10.13
N THR A 72 -5.94 -5.49 9.43
CA THR A 72 -5.43 -6.64 8.65
C THR A 72 -4.46 -6.18 7.56
N ILE A 73 -4.81 -5.13 6.81
CA ILE A 73 -3.95 -4.58 5.74
C ILE A 73 -2.67 -3.98 6.34
N ASN A 74 -2.79 -3.15 7.39
CA ASN A 74 -1.62 -2.56 8.05
C ASN A 74 -0.68 -3.64 8.58
N LYS A 75 -1.20 -4.64 9.28
CA LYS A 75 -0.40 -5.74 9.81
C LYS A 75 0.29 -6.53 8.71
N THR A 76 -0.43 -6.81 7.61
CA THR A 76 0.14 -7.53 6.46
C THR A 76 1.28 -6.74 5.82
N LEU A 77 1.07 -5.44 5.56
CA LEU A 77 2.07 -4.56 4.93
C LEU A 77 3.27 -4.26 5.83
N LEU A 78 3.10 -4.31 7.15
CA LEU A 78 4.17 -4.17 8.14
C LEU A 78 4.82 -5.52 8.51
N SER A 79 4.50 -6.60 7.82
CA SER A 79 5.17 -7.89 8.03
C SER A 79 6.66 -7.80 7.69
N ASP A 80 7.48 -8.55 8.44
CA ASP A 80 8.94 -8.57 8.25
C ASP A 80 9.33 -8.95 6.82
N GLY A 81 8.55 -9.83 6.17
CA GLY A 81 8.77 -10.23 4.79
C GLY A 81 8.64 -9.06 3.80
N ILE A 82 7.62 -8.21 3.95
CA ILE A 82 7.42 -7.04 3.09
C ILE A 82 8.44 -5.96 3.39
N ILE A 83 8.71 -5.68 4.68
CA ILE A 83 9.72 -4.70 5.09
C ILE A 83 11.11 -5.11 4.57
N SER A 84 11.47 -6.39 4.72
CA SER A 84 12.72 -6.95 4.19
C SER A 84 12.74 -6.90 2.66
N GLY A 85 11.61 -7.16 2.01
CA GLY A 85 11.46 -7.02 0.56
C GLY A 85 11.76 -5.59 0.08
N ILE A 86 11.11 -4.58 0.66
CA ILE A 86 11.28 -3.17 0.34
C ILE A 86 12.72 -2.70 0.62
N THR A 87 13.28 -3.03 1.78
CA THR A 87 14.66 -2.66 2.12
C THR A 87 15.68 -3.40 1.25
N GLY A 88 15.38 -4.63 0.83
CA GLY A 88 16.18 -5.40 -0.11
C GLY A 88 16.19 -4.82 -1.53
N LEU A 89 15.14 -4.10 -1.95
CA LEU A 89 15.14 -3.38 -3.23
C LEU A 89 16.25 -2.33 -3.27
N VAL A 90 16.51 -1.63 -2.16
CA VAL A 90 17.62 -0.67 -2.07
C VAL A 90 18.94 -1.35 -2.39
N GLU A 91 19.20 -2.51 -1.80
CA GLU A 91 20.42 -3.28 -2.02
C GLU A 91 20.55 -3.77 -3.46
N LYS A 92 19.46 -4.26 -4.04
CA LYS A 92 19.42 -4.68 -5.46
C LYS A 92 19.69 -3.49 -6.40
N LEU A 93 19.12 -2.33 -6.11
CA LEU A 93 19.35 -1.10 -6.88
C LEU A 93 20.80 -0.66 -6.80
N PHE A 94 21.39 -0.63 -5.60
CA PHE A 94 22.80 -0.29 -5.42
C PHE A 94 23.74 -1.27 -6.14
N ASN A 95 23.49 -2.57 -6.04
CA ASN A 95 24.28 -3.58 -6.74
C ASN A 95 24.16 -3.44 -8.26
N LYS A 96 22.97 -3.10 -8.77
CA LYS A 96 22.77 -2.81 -10.19
C LYS A 96 23.52 -1.55 -10.63
N MET A 97 23.48 -0.49 -9.82
CA MET A 97 24.22 0.76 -10.09
C MET A 97 25.73 0.52 -10.12
N LYS A 98 26.27 -0.31 -9.22
CA LYS A 98 27.70 -0.65 -9.17
C LYS A 98 28.24 -1.25 -10.48
N LEU A 99 27.40 -1.97 -11.22
CA LEU A 99 27.77 -2.64 -12.47
C LEU A 99 27.40 -1.82 -13.72
N SER A 100 26.78 -0.66 -13.56
CA SER A 100 26.29 0.15 -14.68
C SER A 100 27.32 1.20 -15.08
N GLU A 101 27.65 1.23 -16.36
CA GLU A 101 28.52 2.25 -16.97
C GLU A 101 27.76 3.52 -17.36
N LYS A 102 26.43 3.52 -17.21
CA LYS A 102 25.57 4.65 -17.57
C LYS A 102 25.64 5.76 -16.54
N THR A 103 25.41 6.99 -16.99
CA THR A 103 25.20 8.13 -16.10
C THR A 103 23.85 8.04 -15.38
N VAL A 104 23.69 8.78 -14.28
CA VAL A 104 22.40 8.85 -13.57
C VAL A 104 21.29 9.31 -14.51
N ARG A 105 21.57 10.32 -15.33
CA ARG A 105 20.64 10.86 -16.33
C ARG A 105 20.18 9.78 -17.30
N GLU A 106 21.11 9.02 -17.87
CA GLU A 106 20.79 7.94 -18.81
C GLU A 106 19.97 6.82 -18.16
N GLU A 107 20.28 6.45 -16.91
CA GLU A 107 19.56 5.40 -16.18
C GLU A 107 18.14 5.84 -15.81
N LEU A 108 17.94 7.12 -15.50
CA LEU A 108 16.62 7.70 -15.21
C LEU A 108 15.77 7.82 -16.48
N TYR A 109 16.31 8.40 -17.56
CA TYR A 109 15.61 8.54 -18.84
C TYR A 109 15.27 7.19 -19.50
N GLN A 110 15.97 6.11 -19.16
CA GLN A 110 15.61 4.77 -19.66
C GLN A 110 14.32 4.23 -19.03
N LYS A 111 14.01 4.62 -17.79
CA LYS A 111 12.92 4.02 -17.00
C LYS A 111 11.72 4.95 -16.81
N LEU A 112 11.96 6.24 -16.90
CA LEU A 112 11.00 7.30 -16.66
C LEU A 112 10.93 8.20 -17.89
N ASP A 113 9.79 8.85 -18.05
CA ASP A 113 9.62 9.89 -19.05
C ASP A 113 10.63 11.03 -18.84
N LYS A 114 11.20 11.54 -19.93
CA LYS A 114 12.28 12.54 -19.87
C LYS A 114 11.79 13.83 -19.25
N ASP A 115 10.60 14.30 -19.66
CA ASP A 115 10.03 15.54 -19.15
C ASP A 115 9.68 15.40 -17.66
N LEU A 116 9.21 14.22 -17.24
CA LEU A 116 9.01 13.94 -15.81
C LEU A 116 10.31 14.05 -15.02
N VAL A 117 11.41 13.47 -15.51
CA VAL A 117 12.71 13.54 -14.82
C VAL A 117 13.21 14.97 -14.74
N ASP A 118 13.18 15.71 -15.85
CA ASP A 118 13.68 17.09 -15.89
C ASP A 118 12.85 18.01 -14.97
N ASN A 119 11.52 17.87 -14.97
CA ASN A 119 10.63 18.62 -14.06
C ASN A 119 10.89 18.27 -12.59
N MET A 120 11.08 16.98 -12.27
CA MET A 120 11.38 16.57 -10.88
C MET A 120 12.75 17.08 -10.44
N THR A 121 13.74 17.12 -11.33
CA THR A 121 15.06 17.67 -11.05
C THR A 121 14.98 19.16 -10.77
N GLU A 122 14.34 19.94 -11.66
CA GLU A 122 14.15 21.39 -11.48
C GLU A 122 13.41 21.70 -10.18
N LYS A 123 12.31 20.96 -9.90
CA LYS A 123 11.55 21.11 -8.66
C LYS A 123 12.40 20.84 -7.41
N ALA A 124 13.23 19.80 -7.45
CA ALA A 124 14.13 19.48 -6.34
C ALA A 124 15.22 20.55 -6.16
N GLU A 125 15.77 21.09 -7.24
CA GLU A 125 16.73 22.20 -7.20
C GLU A 125 16.12 23.44 -6.54
N GLU A 126 14.90 23.84 -6.95
CA GLU A 126 14.14 24.94 -6.36
C GLU A 126 13.86 24.71 -4.87
N ASP A 127 13.30 23.55 -4.52
CA ASP A 127 12.90 23.24 -3.14
C ASP A 127 14.12 23.21 -2.19
N ILE A 128 15.25 22.66 -2.65
CA ILE A 128 16.52 22.65 -1.89
C ILE A 128 17.08 24.07 -1.76
N ALA A 129 17.11 24.85 -2.86
CA ALA A 129 17.61 26.22 -2.83
C ALA A 129 16.78 27.10 -1.90
N ALA A 130 15.45 27.02 -1.97
CA ALA A 130 14.53 27.73 -1.09
C ALA A 130 14.71 27.31 0.38
N LEU A 131 14.90 26.02 0.67
CA LEU A 131 15.15 25.54 2.02
C LEU A 131 16.45 26.09 2.60
N ILE A 132 17.54 26.07 1.83
CA ILE A 132 18.83 26.61 2.25
C ILE A 132 18.75 28.13 2.41
N HIS A 133 18.17 28.85 1.46
CA HIS A 133 17.92 30.29 1.55
C HIS A 133 17.18 30.65 2.83
N ALA A 134 16.05 29.99 3.10
CA ALA A 134 15.27 30.23 4.31
C ALA A 134 16.03 29.94 5.61
N LYS A 135 16.92 28.93 5.61
CA LYS A 135 17.77 28.62 6.76
C LYS A 135 18.90 29.64 6.95
N LEU A 136 19.52 30.10 5.85
CA LEU A 136 20.57 31.11 5.87
C LEU A 136 20.04 32.48 6.29
N SER A 137 18.84 32.87 5.85
CA SER A 137 18.23 34.17 6.16
C SER A 137 17.64 34.25 7.58
N LYS A 138 17.25 33.12 8.19
CA LYS A 138 16.65 33.10 9.55
C LYS A 138 17.67 32.89 10.66
N PHE A 139 18.77 32.23 10.37
CA PHE A 139 19.89 32.13 11.29
C PHE A 139 20.60 33.48 11.23
N ASN A 140 20.99 34.09 12.36
CA ASN A 140 21.87 35.28 12.36
C ASN A 140 23.28 34.87 11.89
N PHE A 141 23.36 34.28 10.71
CA PHE A 141 24.48 33.56 10.16
C PHE A 141 25.66 34.49 9.97
N GLY A 142 25.42 35.68 9.43
CA GLY A 142 26.39 36.75 9.29
C GLY A 142 26.95 37.16 10.64
N THR A 143 26.11 37.37 11.64
CA THR A 143 26.56 37.71 13.00
C THR A 143 27.41 36.61 13.64
N GLU A 144 27.00 35.35 13.53
CA GLU A 144 27.75 34.22 14.09
C GLU A 144 29.06 33.94 13.37
N ILE A 145 29.09 34.06 12.04
CA ILE A 145 30.33 33.96 11.25
C ILE A 145 31.25 35.13 11.56
N SER A 146 30.72 36.35 11.69
CA SER A 146 31.52 37.55 12.01
C SER A 146 32.22 37.43 13.36
N LYS A 147 31.51 36.95 14.39
CA LYS A 147 32.12 36.64 15.70
C LYS A 147 33.26 35.62 15.55
N LYS A 148 33.04 34.52 14.83
CA LYS A 148 34.06 33.49 14.59
C LYS A 148 35.27 34.04 13.83
N VAL A 149 35.07 34.89 12.83
CA VAL A 149 36.15 35.55 12.07
C VAL A 149 37.00 36.42 13.00
N ILE A 150 36.38 37.29 13.79
CA ILE A 150 37.11 38.17 14.71
C ILE A 150 37.86 37.37 15.79
N VAL A 151 37.24 36.33 16.35
CA VAL A 151 37.89 35.41 17.31
C VAL A 151 39.09 34.71 16.67
N ASN A 152 38.94 34.20 15.43
CA ASN A 152 40.02 33.51 14.74
C ASN A 152 41.19 34.47 14.41
N ILE A 153 40.89 35.69 13.97
CA ILE A 153 41.90 36.74 13.76
C ILE A 153 42.62 37.02 15.08
N ARG A 154 41.89 37.26 16.18
CA ARG A 154 42.48 37.47 17.51
C ARG A 154 43.46 36.33 17.86
N ASN A 155 43.01 35.08 17.75
CA ASN A 155 43.81 33.91 18.11
C ASN A 155 45.06 33.78 17.22
N GLN A 156 44.94 33.96 15.90
CA GLN A 156 46.09 33.90 14.99
C GLN A 156 47.18 34.94 15.31
N TYR A 157 46.80 36.15 15.73
CA TYR A 157 47.75 37.21 16.04
C TYR A 157 48.40 37.04 17.42
N ILE A 158 47.71 36.42 18.38
CA ILE A 158 48.26 36.01 19.68
C ILE A 158 49.28 34.89 19.47
N GLU A 159 48.90 33.83 18.76
CA GLU A 159 49.73 32.64 18.54
C GLU A 159 51.01 32.96 17.77
N LYS A 160 50.96 33.90 16.81
CA LYS A 160 52.14 34.34 16.05
C LYS A 160 53.02 35.34 16.81
N GLY A 161 52.75 35.63 18.08
CA GLY A 161 53.52 36.57 18.91
C GLY A 161 53.46 38.02 18.44
N ARG A 162 52.54 38.36 17.51
CA ARG A 162 52.40 39.69 16.91
C ARG A 162 51.69 40.67 17.83
N ILE A 163 50.86 40.17 18.73
CA ILE A 163 50.16 40.95 19.75
C ILE A 163 50.55 40.38 21.12
N LYS A 164 51.08 41.25 22.01
CA LYS A 164 51.38 40.84 23.39
C LYS A 164 50.09 40.38 24.08
N ALA A 165 50.17 39.37 24.94
CA ALA A 165 49.02 38.85 25.68
C ALA A 165 48.20 39.92 26.44
N ALA A 166 48.84 41.03 26.83
CA ALA A 166 48.16 42.19 27.43
C ALA A 166 47.22 42.93 26.45
N PHE A 167 47.61 43.09 25.18
CA PHE A 167 46.77 43.69 24.15
C PHE A 167 45.67 42.73 23.66
N ALA A 168 45.93 41.43 23.72
CA ALA A 168 44.92 40.41 23.45
C ALA A 168 43.73 40.48 24.42
N LYS A 169 43.98 40.82 25.69
CA LYS A 169 42.94 41.05 26.71
C LYS A 169 42.08 42.28 26.44
N LEU A 170 42.56 43.24 25.63
CA LEU A 170 41.75 44.39 25.19
C LEU A 170 40.73 44.00 24.12
N VAL A 171 40.97 42.89 23.40
CA VAL A 171 40.00 42.26 22.49
C VAL A 171 39.17 41.25 23.26
N ASP A 172 38.42 41.78 24.24
CA ASP A 172 37.48 41.02 25.06
C ASP A 172 36.19 40.69 24.28
N ASP A 173 35.31 39.90 24.89
CA ASP A 173 34.06 39.49 24.23
C ASP A 173 33.15 40.69 23.91
N ASN A 174 33.25 41.79 24.66
CA ASN A 174 32.49 43.01 24.39
C ASN A 174 32.97 43.70 23.11
N MET A 175 34.28 43.84 22.92
CA MET A 175 34.85 44.42 21.71
C MET A 175 34.65 43.50 20.50
N ILE A 176 34.68 42.18 20.70
CA ILE A 176 34.35 41.21 19.64
C ILE A 176 32.91 41.39 19.20
N ASN A 177 31.97 41.49 20.14
CA ASN A 177 30.56 41.67 19.80
C ASN A 177 30.30 43.03 19.11
N SER A 178 30.92 44.11 19.56
CA SER A 178 30.73 45.44 18.97
C SER A 178 31.26 45.55 17.53
N LEU A 179 32.32 44.81 17.19
CA LEU A 179 32.84 44.69 15.83
C LEU A 179 32.07 43.67 14.99
N ALA A 180 31.65 42.56 15.60
CA ALA A 180 30.96 41.48 14.90
C ALA A 180 29.55 41.85 14.49
N GLU A 181 28.83 42.64 15.29
CA GLU A 181 27.41 42.90 15.06
C GLU A 181 27.13 43.76 13.80
N PRO A 182 27.86 44.86 13.52
CA PRO A 182 27.65 45.65 12.29
C PRO A 182 28.04 44.88 11.02
N ILE A 183 29.17 44.16 11.07
CA ILE A 183 29.63 43.29 9.96
C ILE A 183 28.61 42.17 9.76
N GLY A 184 28.16 41.57 10.85
CA GLY A 184 27.18 40.50 10.88
C GLY A 184 25.86 40.89 10.25
N LYS A 185 25.26 42.01 10.67
CA LYS A 185 24.03 42.55 10.09
C LYS A 185 24.16 42.85 8.60
N THR A 186 25.33 43.32 8.16
CA THR A 186 25.59 43.56 6.74
C THR A 186 25.62 42.25 5.96
N ILE A 187 26.32 41.24 6.47
CA ILE A 187 26.35 39.90 5.85
C ILE A 187 24.95 39.27 5.86
N ASP A 188 24.21 39.36 6.97
CA ASP A 188 22.86 38.83 7.09
C ASP A 188 21.93 39.46 6.04
N LYS A 189 22.03 40.78 5.83
CA LYS A 189 21.30 41.49 4.76
C LYS A 189 21.72 40.99 3.37
N MET A 190 23.02 40.91 3.09
CA MET A 190 23.51 40.43 1.79
C MET A 190 23.12 38.98 1.50
N VAL A 191 23.15 38.11 2.51
CA VAL A 191 22.69 36.73 2.42
C VAL A 191 21.19 36.70 2.13
N SER A 192 20.38 37.49 2.83
CA SER A 192 18.94 37.55 2.58
C SER A 192 18.60 38.06 1.19
N GLU A 193 19.38 38.97 0.60
CA GLU A 193 19.11 39.54 -0.72
C GLU A 193 19.64 38.68 -1.88
N ASN A 194 20.73 37.92 -1.67
CA ASN A 194 21.45 37.27 -2.78
C ASN A 194 21.53 35.75 -2.68
N SER A 195 21.26 35.14 -1.51
CA SER A 195 21.52 33.71 -1.33
C SER A 195 20.59 32.81 -2.13
N GLU A 196 19.39 33.25 -2.51
CA GLU A 196 18.50 32.46 -3.37
C GLU A 196 19.16 32.18 -4.73
N ALA A 197 19.64 33.22 -5.41
CA ALA A 197 20.33 33.10 -6.69
C ALA A 197 21.66 32.33 -6.56
N ILE A 198 22.50 32.70 -5.57
CA ILE A 198 23.80 32.06 -5.36
C ILE A 198 23.63 30.56 -5.06
N VAL A 199 22.70 30.20 -4.18
CA VAL A 199 22.46 28.80 -3.83
C VAL A 199 21.82 28.07 -5.00
N GLY A 200 20.87 28.69 -5.71
CA GLY A 200 20.25 28.11 -6.90
C GLY A 200 21.30 27.69 -7.93
N ASP A 201 22.22 28.59 -8.28
CA ASP A 201 23.31 28.30 -9.22
C ASP A 201 24.24 27.19 -8.72
N LEU A 202 24.59 27.21 -7.43
CA LEU A 202 25.44 26.16 -6.82
C LEU A 202 24.76 24.79 -6.86
N ILE A 203 23.48 24.72 -6.51
CA ILE A 203 22.69 23.48 -6.51
C ILE A 203 22.54 22.96 -7.93
N LYS A 204 22.19 23.82 -8.90
CA LYS A 204 22.04 23.42 -10.31
C LYS A 204 23.33 22.87 -10.90
N ASN A 205 24.46 23.53 -10.64
CA ASN A 205 25.76 23.04 -11.10
C ASN A 205 26.14 21.69 -10.48
N GLU A 206 25.89 21.50 -9.18
CA GLU A 206 26.20 20.23 -8.52
C GLU A 206 25.23 19.11 -8.94
N THR A 207 23.93 19.41 -9.10
CA THR A 207 22.94 18.47 -9.61
C THR A 207 23.28 18.04 -11.03
N GLY A 208 23.66 18.97 -11.91
CA GLY A 208 24.14 18.65 -13.26
C GLY A 208 25.33 17.69 -13.24
N ARG A 209 26.34 17.98 -12.42
CA ARG A 209 27.48 17.08 -12.20
C ARG A 209 27.04 15.69 -11.73
N ILE A 210 26.15 15.59 -10.75
CA ILE A 210 25.64 14.30 -10.24
C ILE A 210 24.90 13.56 -11.35
N MET A 211 24.05 14.24 -12.11
CA MET A 211 23.28 13.66 -13.21
C MET A 211 24.16 13.09 -14.31
N ASP A 212 25.30 13.73 -14.57
CA ASP A 212 26.26 13.33 -15.60
C ASP A 212 27.35 12.38 -15.07
N THR A 213 27.35 12.06 -13.77
CA THR A 213 28.27 11.08 -13.17
C THR A 213 27.79 9.65 -13.44
N LYS A 214 28.72 8.71 -13.64
CA LYS A 214 28.40 7.28 -13.77
C LYS A 214 27.74 6.75 -12.50
N THR A 215 26.70 5.94 -12.68
CA THR A 215 25.98 5.32 -11.56
C THR A 215 26.86 4.39 -10.73
N SER A 216 27.88 3.76 -11.33
CA SER A 216 28.89 2.98 -10.63
C SER A 216 29.73 3.81 -9.66
N GLU A 217 30.21 4.98 -10.10
CA GLU A 217 30.99 5.90 -9.26
C GLU A 217 30.19 6.43 -8.07
N ILE A 218 28.89 6.71 -8.28
CA ILE A 218 27.97 7.09 -7.19
C ILE A 218 27.77 5.92 -6.24
N ALA A 219 27.55 4.72 -6.76
CA ALA A 219 27.38 3.53 -5.92
C ALA A 219 28.61 3.26 -5.06
N GLU A 220 29.83 3.43 -5.59
CA GLU A 220 31.07 3.30 -4.84
C GLU A 220 31.22 4.39 -3.77
N ARG A 221 30.99 5.65 -4.14
CA ARG A 221 31.10 6.79 -3.22
C ARG A 221 30.17 6.67 -2.02
N TYR A 222 28.94 6.19 -2.23
CA TYR A 222 27.91 6.13 -1.20
C TYR A 222 27.67 4.72 -0.64
N TRP A 223 28.52 3.74 -0.96
CA TRP A 223 28.40 2.35 -0.51
C TRP A 223 28.24 2.23 1.02
N HIS A 224 29.05 2.98 1.77
CA HIS A 224 29.03 3.00 3.24
C HIS A 224 27.75 3.59 3.84
N SER A 225 26.98 4.33 3.03
CA SER A 225 25.71 4.92 3.43
C SER A 225 24.51 3.99 3.18
N ILE A 226 24.68 2.86 2.48
CA ILE A 226 23.60 1.91 2.18
C ILE A 226 22.83 1.49 3.45
N PRO A 227 23.47 1.12 4.58
CA PRO A 227 22.73 0.78 5.80
C PRO A 227 21.86 1.94 6.30
N LYS A 228 22.37 3.17 6.27
CA LYS A 228 21.60 4.37 6.67
C LYS A 228 20.44 4.64 5.72
N ILE A 229 20.66 4.49 4.41
CA ILE A 229 19.61 4.65 3.38
C ILE A 229 18.53 3.60 3.58
N LYS A 230 18.89 2.33 3.82
CA LYS A 230 17.94 1.26 4.14
C LYS A 230 17.10 1.60 5.37
N SER A 231 17.72 2.02 6.47
CA SER A 231 17.00 2.43 7.67
C SER A 231 16.08 3.64 7.42
N ALA A 232 16.52 4.60 6.60
CA ALA A 232 15.70 5.74 6.21
C ALA A 232 14.48 5.31 5.37
N VAL A 233 14.69 4.49 4.34
CA VAL A 233 13.61 3.92 3.50
C VAL A 233 12.64 3.11 4.34
N GLN A 234 13.13 2.26 5.24
CA GLN A 234 12.30 1.50 6.17
C GLN A 234 11.47 2.40 7.06
N SER A 235 12.08 3.46 7.63
CA SER A 235 11.38 4.39 8.52
C SER A 235 10.30 5.18 7.79
N VAL A 236 10.58 5.61 6.56
CA VAL A 236 9.59 6.29 5.69
C VAL A 236 8.46 5.32 5.36
N TYR A 237 8.77 4.11 4.90
CA TYR A 237 7.77 3.09 4.56
C TYR A 237 6.84 2.78 5.75
N ILE A 238 7.42 2.45 6.92
CA ILE A 238 6.64 2.14 8.12
C ILE A 238 5.75 3.33 8.52
N ARG A 239 6.28 4.55 8.45
CA ARG A 239 5.52 5.77 8.75
C ARG A 239 4.35 5.96 7.78
N THR A 240 4.59 5.82 6.49
CA THR A 240 3.55 5.97 5.45
C THR A 240 2.45 4.92 5.60
N VAL A 241 2.81 3.66 5.82
CA VAL A 241 1.82 2.60 6.08
C VAL A 241 1.01 2.90 7.34
N LYS A 242 1.64 3.32 8.44
CA LYS A 242 0.91 3.60 9.68
C LYS A 242 0.03 4.85 9.63
N ASN A 243 0.47 5.91 8.96
CA ASN A 243 -0.15 7.23 9.08
C ASN A 243 -0.99 7.65 7.88
N ASP A 244 -0.63 7.20 6.68
CA ASP A 244 -1.24 7.66 5.44
C ASP A 244 -2.13 6.61 4.80
N LEU A 245 -1.79 5.32 4.93
CA LEU A 245 -2.63 4.24 4.40
C LEU A 245 -4.05 4.21 4.98
N PRO A 246 -4.29 4.42 6.30
CA PRO A 246 -5.65 4.44 6.83
C PRO A 246 -6.55 5.47 6.13
N LYS A 247 -5.99 6.66 5.80
CA LYS A 247 -6.72 7.72 5.08
C LYS A 247 -7.08 7.31 3.65
N VAL A 248 -6.23 6.51 3.01
CA VAL A 248 -6.50 5.95 1.68
C VAL A 248 -7.59 4.89 1.78
N MET A 249 -7.51 4.00 2.78
CA MET A 249 -8.49 2.95 2.99
C MET A 249 -9.89 3.49 3.32
N GLU A 250 -10.00 4.60 4.07
CA GLU A 250 -11.29 5.27 4.31
C GLU A 250 -11.97 5.74 3.01
N LYS A 251 -11.18 6.11 2.01
CA LYS A 251 -11.70 6.52 0.69
C LYS A 251 -11.96 5.34 -0.24
N LEU A 252 -11.34 4.19 0.03
CA LEU A 252 -11.52 2.97 -0.75
C LEU A 252 -12.74 2.20 -0.25
N ASN A 253 -13.82 2.23 -1.02
CA ASN A 253 -14.99 1.40 -0.74
C ASN A 253 -14.77 -0.03 -1.24
N ILE A 254 -14.01 -0.82 -0.49
CA ILE A 254 -13.71 -2.23 -0.81
C ILE A 254 -14.98 -3.05 -0.96
N ALA A 255 -15.97 -2.83 -0.09
CA ALA A 255 -17.27 -3.50 -0.17
C ALA A 255 -17.93 -3.28 -1.54
N LYS A 256 -17.92 -2.03 -2.02
CA LYS A 256 -18.50 -1.68 -3.32
C LYS A 256 -17.70 -2.26 -4.49
N ILE A 257 -16.37 -2.28 -4.41
CA ILE A 257 -15.52 -2.90 -5.43
C ILE A 257 -15.86 -4.40 -5.58
N VAL A 258 -16.01 -5.11 -4.48
CA VAL A 258 -16.38 -6.55 -4.50
C VAL A 258 -17.82 -6.74 -4.99
N GLU A 259 -18.76 -5.91 -4.51
CA GLU A 259 -20.15 -5.94 -4.96
C GLU A 259 -20.26 -5.75 -6.48
N ASP A 260 -19.61 -4.73 -7.02
CA ASP A 260 -19.62 -4.41 -8.46
C ASP A 260 -18.94 -5.51 -9.27
N LYS A 261 -17.85 -6.10 -8.75
CA LYS A 261 -17.18 -7.24 -9.39
C LYS A 261 -18.10 -8.46 -9.46
N ILE A 262 -18.86 -8.76 -8.40
CA ILE A 262 -19.81 -9.87 -8.38
C ILE A 262 -21.00 -9.59 -9.30
N ASN A 263 -21.52 -8.36 -9.27
CA ASN A 263 -22.62 -7.94 -10.13
C ASN A 263 -22.24 -7.93 -11.61
N GLY A 264 -20.96 -7.68 -11.93
CA GLY A 264 -20.42 -7.74 -13.29
C GLY A 264 -20.40 -9.14 -13.91
N TYR A 265 -20.47 -10.23 -13.12
CA TYR A 265 -20.58 -11.58 -13.67
C TYR A 265 -21.92 -11.78 -14.39
N ASN A 266 -21.94 -12.54 -15.48
CA ASN A 266 -23.21 -13.00 -16.02
C ASN A 266 -23.86 -14.02 -15.05
N ILE A 267 -25.17 -14.28 -15.21
CA ILE A 267 -25.92 -15.12 -14.28
C ILE A 267 -25.33 -16.54 -14.19
N LYS A 268 -24.79 -17.08 -15.29
CA LYS A 268 -24.21 -18.42 -15.33
C LYS A 268 -22.87 -18.47 -14.59
N GLU A 269 -22.00 -17.48 -14.78
CA GLU A 269 -20.72 -17.37 -14.05
C GLU A 269 -20.94 -17.28 -12.55
N PHE A 270 -21.95 -16.51 -12.12
CA PHE A 270 -22.32 -16.41 -10.71
C PHE A 270 -22.88 -17.74 -10.16
N GLU A 271 -23.71 -18.44 -10.95
CA GLU A 271 -24.21 -19.78 -10.63
C GLU A 271 -23.04 -20.77 -10.46
N ASP A 272 -22.12 -20.82 -11.43
CA ASP A 272 -20.98 -21.73 -11.44
C ASP A 272 -20.04 -21.45 -10.26
N LEU A 273 -19.81 -20.17 -9.92
CA LEU A 273 -19.03 -19.76 -8.75
C LEU A 273 -19.67 -20.28 -7.45
N LEU A 274 -20.94 -19.97 -7.21
CA LEU A 274 -21.62 -20.40 -5.98
C LEU A 274 -21.79 -21.91 -5.90
N PHE A 275 -22.11 -22.56 -7.01
CA PHE A 275 -22.25 -24.00 -7.08
C PHE A 275 -20.91 -24.70 -6.80
N SER A 276 -19.79 -24.16 -7.27
CA SER A 276 -18.46 -24.70 -6.99
C SER A 276 -18.12 -24.71 -5.49
N ILE A 277 -18.58 -23.69 -4.76
CA ILE A 277 -18.36 -23.54 -3.32
C ILE A 277 -19.29 -24.48 -2.53
N MET A 278 -20.55 -24.64 -2.97
CA MET A 278 -21.60 -25.33 -2.21
C MET A 278 -21.86 -26.79 -2.64
N LYS A 279 -21.16 -27.30 -3.67
CA LYS A 279 -21.45 -28.61 -4.27
C LYS A 279 -21.47 -29.74 -3.25
N LYS A 280 -20.56 -29.71 -2.27
CA LYS A 280 -20.42 -30.76 -1.27
C LYS A 280 -21.60 -30.76 -0.30
N GLU A 281 -21.99 -29.57 0.15
CA GLU A 281 -23.08 -29.29 1.09
C GLU A 281 -24.43 -29.65 0.45
N LEU A 282 -24.63 -29.27 -0.80
CA LEU A 282 -25.82 -29.62 -1.57
C LEU A 282 -25.96 -31.14 -1.77
N ASN A 283 -24.87 -31.82 -2.14
CA ASN A 283 -24.88 -33.28 -2.27
C ASN A 283 -25.20 -33.98 -0.94
N ALA A 284 -24.73 -33.46 0.20
CA ALA A 284 -25.09 -34.00 1.50
C ALA A 284 -26.60 -33.90 1.77
N ILE A 285 -27.24 -32.79 1.39
CA ILE A 285 -28.70 -32.62 1.51
C ILE A 285 -29.47 -33.62 0.64
N ILE A 286 -28.96 -33.93 -0.57
CA ILE A 286 -29.57 -34.97 -1.44
C ILE A 286 -29.51 -36.35 -0.76
N TRP A 287 -28.34 -36.72 -0.24
CA TRP A 287 -28.16 -38.00 0.45
C TRP A 287 -28.97 -38.12 1.75
N LEU A 288 -29.08 -37.04 2.52
CA LEU A 288 -29.97 -37.00 3.68
C LEU A 288 -31.42 -37.20 3.29
N GLY A 289 -31.87 -36.62 2.18
CA GLY A 289 -33.21 -36.86 1.64
C GLY A 289 -33.45 -38.33 1.29
N ALA A 290 -32.50 -38.95 0.61
CA ALA A 290 -32.55 -40.38 0.28
C ALA A 290 -32.60 -41.26 1.53
N LEU A 291 -31.77 -40.95 2.54
CA LEU A 291 -31.73 -41.67 3.81
C LEU A 291 -33.04 -41.51 4.60
N LEU A 292 -33.58 -40.30 4.70
CA LEU A 292 -34.85 -40.05 5.38
C LEU A 292 -36.01 -40.75 4.66
N GLY A 293 -36.02 -40.73 3.33
CA GLY A 293 -36.99 -41.47 2.54
C GLY A 293 -36.91 -42.98 2.77
N PHE A 294 -35.70 -43.53 2.87
CA PHE A 294 -35.47 -44.92 3.21
C PHE A 294 -35.99 -45.28 4.61
N VAL A 295 -35.67 -44.46 5.62
CA VAL A 295 -36.14 -44.65 7.01
C VAL A 295 -37.67 -44.56 7.10
N MET A 296 -38.28 -43.58 6.44
CA MET A 296 -39.74 -43.45 6.38
C MET A 296 -40.40 -44.65 5.70
N GLY A 297 -39.81 -45.17 4.63
CA GLY A 297 -40.28 -46.39 3.98
C GLY A 297 -40.20 -47.61 4.91
N PHE A 298 -39.18 -47.70 5.75
CA PHE A 298 -39.05 -48.73 6.78
C PHE A 298 -40.10 -48.59 7.89
N LEU A 299 -40.31 -47.38 8.38
CA LEU A 299 -41.33 -47.10 9.40
C LEU A 299 -42.72 -47.44 8.88
N ASN A 300 -43.03 -47.08 7.63
CA ASN A 300 -44.33 -47.37 7.03
C ASN A 300 -44.56 -48.88 6.86
N ALA A 301 -43.53 -49.62 6.44
CA ALA A 301 -43.58 -51.08 6.35
C ALA A 301 -43.79 -51.73 7.73
N PHE A 302 -43.12 -51.22 8.77
CA PHE A 302 -43.26 -51.70 10.15
C PHE A 302 -44.64 -51.41 10.74
N ILE A 303 -45.18 -50.19 10.54
CA ILE A 303 -46.54 -49.82 10.95
C ILE A 303 -47.55 -50.72 10.25
N SER A 304 -47.38 -50.97 8.94
CA SER A 304 -48.26 -51.87 8.20
C SER A 304 -48.27 -53.30 8.73
N ILE A 305 -47.20 -53.77 9.39
CA ILE A 305 -47.15 -55.09 10.04
C ILE A 305 -47.93 -55.07 11.36
N ILE A 306 -47.85 -53.98 12.13
CA ILE A 306 -48.50 -53.87 13.45
C ILE A 306 -50.02 -53.73 13.32
N PHE A 307 -50.52 -53.09 12.26
CA PHE A 307 -51.94 -52.81 12.03
C PHE A 307 -52.62 -53.77 11.03
N SER A 308 -51.92 -54.81 10.57
CA SER A 308 -52.46 -55.87 9.70
C SER A 308 -52.66 -57.18 10.45
#